data_AF-A0A7C1XN27-F1
#
_entry.id   AF-A0A7C1XN27-F1
#
_cell.length_a   1.000
_cell.length_b   1.000
_cell.length_c   1.000
_cell.angle_alpha   90.00
_cell.angle_beta   90.00
_cell.angle_gamma   90.00
#
_symmetry.space_group_name_H-M   'P 1'
#
loop_
_entity.id
_entity.type
_entity.pdbx_description
1 polymer ?
#
loop_
_entity_poly.entity_id
_entity_poly.type
_entity_poly.pdbx_seq_one_letter_code
_entity_poly.pdbx_strand_id
1 'polypeptide(L)'
;MKRLFKKIALFFSVLGPGIITANIDNDASGITTYSVAGARFGYALLWTLLPTTVSLIVVQEMIARMGVVTGKGLSDLIRENFGVKVTFYMMVGLFVANLGTTTANLAGWAASMEILGFSKYVMVPVGSTAIWLLVTKGTYRTVERVLLLACIIYIGYVVSGIMA
;
A
#
# COMPACT_ATOMS: atom_id res chain seq x y z
N MET A 1 -13.04 -25.11 23.45
CA MET A 1 -11.95 -24.10 23.52
C MET A 1 -10.82 -24.33 22.52
N LYS A 2 -10.11 -25.48 22.51
CA LYS A 2 -8.95 -25.72 21.59
C LYS A 2 -9.27 -25.60 20.08
N ARG A 3 -10.48 -25.97 19.64
CA ARG A 3 -10.93 -25.78 18.23
C ARG A 3 -11.15 -24.31 17.85
N LEU A 4 -11.64 -23.50 18.78
CA LEU A 4 -11.85 -22.06 18.55
C LEU A 4 -10.50 -21.34 18.45
N PHE A 5 -9.56 -21.69 19.33
CA PHE A 5 -8.18 -21.15 19.29
C PHE A 5 -7.46 -21.52 17.99
N LYS A 6 -7.62 -22.75 17.49
CA LYS A 6 -7.09 -23.15 16.18
C LYS A 6 -7.74 -22.39 15.02
N LYS A 7 -9.05 -22.14 15.06
CA LYS A 7 -9.74 -21.34 14.02
C LYS A 7 -9.29 -19.87 14.02
N ILE A 8 -9.13 -19.28 15.21
CA ILE A 8 -8.64 -17.91 15.37
C ILE A 8 -7.18 -17.82 14.88
N ALA A 9 -6.32 -18.76 15.27
CA ALA A 9 -4.94 -18.81 14.80
C ALA A 9 -4.85 -18.99 13.28
N LEU A 10 -5.71 -19.82 12.68
CA LEU A 10 -5.79 -19.98 11.24
C LEU A 10 -6.25 -18.70 10.55
N PHE A 11 -7.26 -18.01 11.12
CA PHE A 11 -7.76 -16.74 10.63
C PHE A 11 -6.66 -15.66 10.62
N PHE A 12 -5.90 -15.52 11.71
CA PHE A 12 -4.74 -14.61 11.76
C PHE A 12 -3.63 -15.00 10.78
N SER A 13 -3.44 -16.29 10.51
CA SER A 13 -2.46 -16.76 9.51
C SER A 13 -2.87 -16.44 8.06
N VAL A 14 -4.17 -16.31 7.78
CA VAL A 14 -4.70 -15.98 6.44
C VAL A 14 -4.91 -14.46 6.27
N LEU A 15 -4.99 -13.72 7.37
CA LEU A 15 -5.13 -12.26 7.40
C LEU A 15 -3.87 -11.51 6.93
N GLY A 16 -2.68 -12.10 7.07
CA GLY A 16 -1.40 -11.47 6.75
C GLY A 16 -1.38 -10.80 5.37
N PRO A 17 -1.65 -11.53 4.28
CA PRO A 17 -1.71 -10.95 2.93
C PRO A 17 -2.71 -9.79 2.79
N GLY A 18 -3.88 -9.89 3.43
CA GLY A 18 -4.90 -8.84 3.39
C GLY A 18 -4.47 -7.56 4.11
N ILE A 19 -3.85 -7.70 5.29
CA ILE A 19 -3.32 -6.56 6.06
C ILE A 19 -2.18 -5.87 5.31
N ILE A 20 -1.28 -6.67 4.71
CA ILE A 20 -0.17 -6.14 3.90
C ILE A 20 -0.72 -5.35 2.70
N THR A 21 -1.72 -5.90 2.01
CA THR A 21 -2.34 -5.25 0.85
C THR A 21 -3.03 -3.94 1.24
N ALA A 22 -3.73 -3.91 2.38
CA ALA A 22 -4.35 -2.69 2.90
C ALA A 22 -3.33 -1.62 3.33
N ASN A 23 -2.15 -2.02 3.79
CA ASN A 23 -1.09 -1.10 4.17
C ASN A 23 -0.43 -0.44 2.95
N ILE A 24 -0.26 -1.16 1.85
CA ILE A 24 0.30 -0.62 0.60
C ILE A 24 -0.50 0.59 0.09
N ASP A 25 -1.80 0.64 0.36
CA ASP A 25 -2.68 1.75 -0.04
C ASP A 25 -2.46 3.03 0.78
N ASN A 26 -1.76 2.95 1.92
CA ASN A 26 -1.42 4.09 2.78
C ASN A 26 0.01 4.57 2.54
N ASP A 27 0.35 4.82 1.28
CA ASP A 27 1.66 5.31 0.87
C ASP A 27 1.88 6.80 1.20
N ALA A 28 3.11 7.30 1.02
CA ALA A 28 3.44 8.68 1.37
C ALA A 28 2.63 9.69 0.54
N SER A 29 2.24 9.31 -0.68
CA SER A 29 1.44 10.14 -1.58
C SER A 29 0.00 10.29 -1.08
N GLY A 30 -0.62 9.20 -0.62
CA GLY A 30 -1.94 9.20 0.00
C GLY A 30 -1.96 10.00 1.30
N ILE A 31 -0.98 9.76 2.19
CA ILE A 31 -0.84 10.48 3.46
C ILE A 31 -0.75 11.99 3.21
N THR A 32 0.11 12.41 2.27
CA THR A 32 0.26 13.83 1.92
C THR A 32 -1.06 14.42 1.41
N THR A 33 -1.76 13.69 0.54
CA THR A 33 -3.03 14.15 -0.03
C THR A 33 -4.10 14.36 1.05
N TYR A 34 -4.28 13.39 1.95
CA TYR A 34 -5.27 13.50 3.02
C TYR A 34 -4.88 14.55 4.07
N SER A 35 -3.58 14.69 4.39
CA SER A 35 -3.09 15.74 5.29
C SER A 35 -3.32 17.14 4.72
N VAL A 36 -3.02 17.36 3.43
CA VAL A 36 -3.26 18.65 2.77
C VAL A 36 -4.76 18.94 2.66
N ALA A 37 -5.57 17.92 2.34
CA ALA A 37 -7.01 18.05 2.29
C ALA A 37 -7.60 18.42 3.67
N GLY A 38 -7.16 17.76 4.74
CA GLY A 38 -7.56 18.08 6.11
C GLY A 38 -7.13 19.48 6.54
N ALA A 39 -5.91 19.91 6.21
CA ALA A 39 -5.44 21.26 6.51
C ALA A 39 -6.21 22.36 5.78
N ARG A 40 -6.68 22.10 4.55
CA ARG A 40 -7.40 23.09 3.74
C ARG A 40 -8.91 23.11 3.96
N PHE A 41 -9.52 21.94 4.11
CA PHE A 41 -10.98 21.76 4.15
C PHE A 41 -11.49 21.33 5.53
N GLY A 42 -10.61 21.14 6.51
CA GLY A 42 -10.97 20.62 7.82
C GLY A 42 -11.68 19.28 7.70
N TYR A 43 -12.81 19.16 8.40
CA TYR A 43 -13.63 17.94 8.42
C TYR A 43 -14.64 17.82 7.27
N ALA A 44 -14.70 18.81 6.37
CA ALA A 44 -15.73 18.86 5.32
C ALA A 44 -15.64 17.69 4.33
N LEU A 45 -14.47 17.08 4.16
CA LEU A 45 -14.26 15.96 3.24
C LEU A 45 -14.37 14.57 3.90
N LEU A 46 -14.63 14.48 5.21
CA LEU A 46 -14.70 13.18 5.90
C LEU A 46 -15.79 12.27 5.35
N TRP A 47 -16.90 12.83 4.83
CA TRP A 47 -17.97 12.03 4.23
C TRP A 47 -17.50 11.21 3.02
N THR A 48 -16.46 11.66 2.31
CA THR A 48 -15.90 10.95 1.15
C THR A 48 -15.26 9.61 1.53
N LEU A 49 -14.93 9.41 2.80
CA LEU A 49 -14.32 8.19 3.32
C LEU A 49 -15.27 6.98 3.22
N LEU A 50 -16.59 7.19 3.38
CA LEU A 50 -17.58 6.12 3.27
C LEU A 50 -17.68 5.53 1.84
N PRO A 51 -17.97 6.32 0.79
CA PRO A 51 -18.07 5.78 -0.57
C PRO A 51 -16.74 5.22 -1.09
N THR A 52 -15.61 5.84 -0.73
CA THR A 52 -14.29 5.34 -1.12
C THR A 52 -13.97 4.00 -0.46
N THR A 53 -14.26 3.84 0.83
CA THR A 53 -14.09 2.57 1.54
C THR A 53 -14.94 1.45 0.93
N VAL A 54 -16.22 1.72 0.62
CA VAL A 54 -17.09 0.73 -0.02
C VAL A 54 -16.56 0.33 -1.39
N SER A 55 -16.15 1.31 -2.21
CA SER A 55 -15.57 1.05 -3.53
C SER A 55 -14.30 0.21 -3.43
N LEU A 56 -13.41 0.54 -2.49
CA LEU A 56 -12.17 -0.20 -2.27
C LEU A 56 -12.44 -1.64 -1.84
N ILE A 57 -13.37 -1.86 -0.90
CA ILE A 57 -13.73 -3.22 -0.45
C ILE A 57 -14.23 -4.06 -1.63
N VAL A 58 -15.13 -3.51 -2.46
CA VAL A 58 -15.67 -4.22 -3.62
C VAL A 58 -14.57 -4.59 -4.61
N VAL A 59 -13.71 -3.64 -4.96
CA VAL A 59 -12.62 -3.88 -5.92
C VAL A 59 -11.62 -4.91 -5.39
N GLN A 60 -11.20 -4.77 -4.13
CA GLN A 60 -10.22 -5.68 -3.52
C GLN A 60 -10.78 -7.09 -3.37
N GLU A 61 -12.04 -7.22 -2.98
CA GLU A 61 -12.70 -8.52 -2.84
C GLU A 61 -12.86 -9.21 -4.20
N MET A 62 -13.22 -8.47 -5.26
CA MET A 62 -13.28 -9.00 -6.62
C MET A 62 -11.92 -9.51 -7.10
N ILE A 63 -10.85 -8.73 -6.89
CA ILE A 63 -9.47 -9.12 -7.28
C ILE A 63 -9.03 -10.36 -6.50
N ALA A 64 -9.26 -10.39 -5.19
CA ALA A 64 -8.94 -11.54 -4.35
C ALA A 64 -9.69 -12.80 -4.80
N ARG A 65 -11.00 -12.68 -5.10
CA ARG A 65 -11.83 -13.79 -5.59
C ARG A 65 -11.31 -14.33 -6.92
N MET A 66 -10.99 -13.44 -7.86
CA MET A 66 -10.43 -13.84 -9.15
C MET A 66 -9.10 -14.57 -8.98
N GLY A 67 -8.19 -14.06 -8.14
CA GLY A 67 -6.91 -14.70 -7.87
C GLY A 67 -7.04 -16.10 -7.23
N VAL A 68 -7.95 -16.25 -6.26
CA VAL A 68 -8.18 -17.54 -5.58
C VAL A 68 -8.83 -18.58 -6.51
N VAL A 69 -9.78 -18.16 -7.35
CA VAL A 69 -10.53 -19.09 -8.24
C VAL A 69 -9.71 -19.48 -9.46
N THR A 70 -9.00 -18.54 -10.08
CA THR A 70 -8.30 -18.78 -11.35
C THR A 70 -6.84 -19.20 -11.16
N GLY A 71 -6.24 -18.90 -10.00
CA GLY A 71 -4.81 -19.08 -9.75
C GLY A 71 -3.90 -18.18 -10.60
N LYS A 72 -4.47 -17.18 -11.28
CA LYS A 72 -3.76 -16.29 -12.22
C LYS A 72 -3.82 -14.84 -11.76
N GLY A 73 -2.81 -14.07 -12.15
CA GLY A 73 -2.80 -12.62 -11.95
C GLY A 73 -3.78 -11.91 -12.88
N LEU A 74 -4.20 -10.69 -12.51
CA LEU A 74 -5.10 -9.88 -13.32
C LEU A 74 -4.54 -9.62 -14.73
N SER A 75 -3.22 -9.40 -14.85
CA SER A 75 -2.54 -9.22 -16.14
C SER A 75 -2.69 -10.43 -17.07
N ASP A 76 -2.62 -11.64 -16.51
CA ASP A 76 -2.72 -12.88 -17.27
C ASP A 76 -4.16 -13.11 -17.72
N LEU A 77 -5.13 -12.83 -16.84
CA LEU A 77 -6.55 -12.89 -17.18
C LEU A 77 -6.93 -11.90 -18.27
N ILE A 78 -6.38 -10.67 -18.24
CA ILE A 78 -6.60 -9.70 -19.32
C ILE A 78 -6.02 -10.22 -20.65
N ARG A 79 -4.83 -10.81 -20.60
CA ARG A 79 -4.16 -11.37 -21.79
C ARG A 79 -4.94 -12.53 -22.40
N GLU A 80 -5.50 -13.40 -21.57
CA GLU A 80 -6.27 -14.56 -22.02
C GLU A 80 -7.61 -14.17 -22.64
N ASN A 81 -8.30 -13.16 -22.08
CA ASN A 81 -9.64 -12.77 -22.53
C ASN A 81 -9.63 -11.71 -23.63
N PHE A 82 -8.66 -10.79 -23.63
CA PHE A 82 -8.64 -9.62 -24.53
C PHE A 82 -7.43 -9.59 -25.48
N GLY A 83 -6.53 -10.57 -25.37
CA GLY A 83 -5.36 -10.70 -26.22
C GLY A 83 -4.21 -9.76 -25.87
N VAL A 84 -3.05 -9.98 -26.50
CA VAL A 84 -1.77 -9.36 -26.13
C VAL A 84 -1.73 -7.84 -26.35
N LYS A 85 -2.43 -7.33 -27.38
CA LYS A 85 -2.43 -5.90 -27.71
C LYS A 85 -3.06 -5.07 -26.58
N VAL A 86 -4.20 -5.50 -26.05
CA VAL A 86 -4.89 -4.80 -24.95
C VAL A 86 -4.05 -4.88 -23.67
N THR A 87 -3.50 -6.06 -23.36
CA THR A 87 -2.60 -6.23 -22.21
C THR A 87 -1.41 -5.29 -22.30
N PHE A 88 -0.80 -5.12 -23.48
CA PHE A 88 0.35 -4.24 -23.63
C PHE A 88 0.02 -2.80 -23.23
N TYR A 89 -1.07 -2.22 -23.76
CA TYR A 89 -1.48 -0.86 -23.39
C TYR A 89 -1.82 -0.75 -21.89
N MET A 90 -2.47 -1.75 -21.32
CA MET A 90 -2.76 -1.80 -19.88
C MET A 90 -1.48 -1.85 -19.04
N MET A 91 -0.49 -2.65 -19.45
CA MET A 91 0.80 -2.76 -18.76
C MET A 91 1.62 -1.47 -18.87
N VAL A 92 1.56 -0.76 -19.99
CA VAL A 92 2.17 0.57 -20.14
C VAL A 92 1.52 1.55 -19.16
N GLY A 93 0.19 1.59 -19.08
CA GLY A 93 -0.52 2.42 -18.11
C GLY A 93 -0.14 2.10 -16.67
N LEU A 94 -0.08 0.81 -16.32
CA LEU A 94 0.36 0.34 -15.01
C LEU A 94 1.81 0.74 -14.69
N PHE A 95 2.70 0.67 -15.68
CA PHE A 95 4.08 1.09 -15.54
C PHE A 95 4.19 2.59 -15.24
N VAL A 96 3.46 3.44 -15.98
CA VAL A 96 3.45 4.89 -15.73
C VAL A 96 2.87 5.21 -14.34
N ALA A 97 1.78 4.54 -13.94
CA ALA A 97 1.19 4.72 -12.62
C ALA A 97 2.20 4.36 -11.51
N ASN A 98 2.84 3.19 -11.61
CA ASN A 98 3.83 2.74 -10.62
C ASN A 98 5.07 3.64 -10.58
N LEU A 99 5.52 4.18 -11.72
CA LEU A 99 6.58 5.18 -11.74
C LEU A 99 6.18 6.44 -10.97
N GLY A 100 4.95 6.93 -11.16
CA GLY A 100 4.40 8.07 -10.42
C GLY A 100 4.39 7.81 -8.91
N THR A 101 3.82 6.69 -8.49
CA THR A 101 3.79 6.27 -7.07
C THR A 101 5.20 6.14 -6.48
N THR A 102 6.13 5.51 -7.19
CA THR A 102 7.52 5.36 -6.72
C THR A 102 8.19 6.71 -6.54
N THR A 103 8.00 7.63 -7.49
CA THR A 103 8.57 8.98 -7.42
C THR A 103 7.98 9.77 -6.26
N ALA A 104 6.66 9.68 -6.05
CA ALA A 104 5.98 10.33 -4.93
C ALA A 104 6.47 9.78 -3.57
N ASN A 105 6.68 8.46 -3.45
CA ASN A 105 7.19 7.85 -2.23
C ASN A 105 8.62 8.28 -1.90
N LEU A 106 9.50 8.39 -2.92
CA LEU A 106 10.85 8.93 -2.71
C LEU A 106 10.84 10.41 -2.35
N ALA A 107 9.91 11.20 -2.92
CA ALA A 107 9.72 12.60 -2.55
C ALA A 107 9.23 12.73 -1.09
N GLY A 108 8.29 11.88 -0.67
CA GLY A 108 7.82 11.82 0.72
C GLY A 108 8.96 11.48 1.68
N TRP A 109 9.76 10.47 1.35
CA TRP A 109 10.97 10.12 2.11
C TRP A 109 11.94 11.30 2.22
N ALA A 110 12.22 11.98 1.12
CA ALA A 110 13.09 13.15 1.10
C ALA A 110 12.59 14.26 2.03
N ALA A 111 11.30 14.59 1.95
CA ALA A 111 10.67 15.62 2.78
C ALA A 111 10.70 15.26 4.27
N SER A 112 10.41 13.99 4.62
CA SER A 112 10.50 13.53 6.02
C SER A 112 11.92 13.62 6.58
N MET A 113 12.94 13.30 5.77
CA MET A 113 14.34 13.40 6.19
C MET A 113 14.83 14.84 6.30
N GLU A 114 14.32 15.75 5.46
CA GLU A 114 14.62 17.18 5.51
C GLU A 114 14.06 17.80 6.80
N ILE A 115 12.88 17.37 7.27
CA ILE A 115 12.32 17.78 8.58
C ILE A 115 13.22 17.34 9.74
N LEU A 116 13.92 16.20 9.61
CA LEU A 116 14.87 15.69 10.60
C LEU A 116 16.25 16.35 10.51
N GLY A 117 16.47 17.28 9.57
CA GLY A 117 17.73 17.98 9.37
C GLY A 117 18.76 17.25 8.48
N PHE A 118 18.37 16.15 7.82
CA PHE A 118 19.25 15.42 6.90
C PHE A 118 19.14 15.95 5.47
N SER A 119 20.24 15.88 4.71
CA SER A 119 20.25 16.30 3.30
C SER A 119 19.50 15.31 2.41
N LYS A 120 18.49 15.83 1.69
CA LYS A 120 17.72 15.07 0.69
C LYS A 120 18.58 14.41 -0.39
N TYR A 121 19.68 15.06 -0.78
CA TYR A 121 20.57 14.56 -1.83
C TYR A 121 21.33 13.30 -1.41
N VAL A 122 21.52 13.09 -0.10
CA VAL A 122 22.16 11.89 0.45
C VAL A 122 21.10 10.83 0.76
N MET A 123 19.98 11.24 1.36
CA MET A 123 18.97 10.29 1.83
C MET A 123 18.14 9.65 0.71
N VAL A 124 17.96 10.32 -0.44
CA VAL A 124 17.24 9.74 -1.58
C VAL A 124 17.99 8.56 -2.21
N PRO A 125 19.29 8.67 -2.56
CA PRO A 125 20.08 7.52 -3.03
C PRO A 125 20.15 6.39 -2.00
N VAL A 126 20.29 6.71 -0.70
CA VAL A 126 20.32 5.71 0.38
C VAL A 126 18.99 4.97 0.49
N GLY A 127 17.87 5.68 0.49
CA GLY A 127 16.54 5.08 0.52
C GLY A 127 16.28 4.20 -0.73
N SER A 128 16.63 4.71 -1.90
CA SER A 128 16.46 3.99 -3.18
C SER A 128 17.30 2.71 -3.23
N THR A 129 18.55 2.76 -2.79
CA THR A 129 19.43 1.57 -2.73
C THR A 129 18.97 0.58 -1.67
N ALA A 130 18.47 1.03 -0.51
CA ALA A 130 17.90 0.18 0.50
C ALA A 130 16.65 -0.56 -0.01
N ILE A 131 15.73 0.14 -0.68
CA ILE A 131 14.54 -0.48 -1.30
C ILE A 131 14.96 -1.46 -2.39
N TRP A 132 15.90 -1.09 -3.25
CA TRP A 132 16.41 -1.97 -4.30
C TRP A 132 17.03 -3.26 -3.74
N LEU A 133 17.82 -3.17 -2.66
CA LEU A 133 18.37 -4.34 -1.97
C LEU A 133 17.29 -5.19 -1.31
N LEU A 134 16.28 -4.56 -0.71
CA LEU A 134 15.16 -5.26 -0.10
C LEU A 134 14.32 -6.02 -1.14
N VAL A 135 14.09 -5.43 -2.32
CA VAL A 135 13.35 -6.09 -3.41
C VAL A 135 14.17 -7.21 -4.05
N THR A 136 15.47 -7.02 -4.26
CA THR A 136 16.32 -8.00 -4.96
C THR A 136 16.81 -9.14 -4.06
N LYS A 137 17.05 -8.88 -2.77
CA LYS A 137 17.62 -9.86 -1.82
C LYS A 137 16.69 -10.21 -0.66
N GLY A 138 15.57 -9.52 -0.50
CA GLY A 138 14.62 -9.77 0.59
C GLY A 138 13.84 -11.06 0.38
N THR A 139 13.71 -11.86 1.44
CA THR A 139 12.81 -13.01 1.47
C THR A 139 11.39 -12.54 1.82
N TYR A 140 10.35 -13.14 1.22
CA TYR A 140 8.94 -12.78 1.43
C TYR A 140 8.55 -12.65 2.92
N ARG A 141 9.01 -13.59 3.76
CA ARG A 141 8.77 -13.57 5.22
C ARG A 141 9.38 -12.36 5.93
N THR A 142 10.52 -11.86 5.45
CA THR A 142 11.19 -10.70 6.04
C THR A 142 10.46 -9.42 5.67
N VAL A 143 10.03 -9.30 4.40
CA VAL A 143 9.25 -8.17 3.91
C VAL A 143 7.91 -8.06 4.64
N GLU A 144 7.20 -9.17 4.78
CA GLU A 144 5.94 -9.25 5.52
C GLU A 144 6.10 -8.77 6.97
N ARG A 145 7.12 -9.22 7.69
CA ARG A 145 7.35 -8.78 9.08
C ARG A 145 7.68 -7.29 9.18
N VAL A 146 8.48 -6.77 8.25
CA VAL A 146 8.84 -5.34 8.24
C VAL A 146 7.59 -4.49 7.98
N LEU A 147 6.75 -4.88 7.03
CA LEU A 147 5.50 -4.17 6.73
C LEU A 147 4.51 -4.24 7.90
N LEU A 148 4.39 -5.40 8.56
CA LEU A 148 3.55 -5.53 9.76
C LEU A 148 4.04 -4.68 10.93
N LEU A 149 5.36 -4.53 11.11
CA LEU A 149 5.92 -3.61 12.10
C LEU A 149 5.67 -2.14 11.72
N ALA A 150 5.77 -1.80 10.43
CA ALA A 150 5.43 -0.47 9.94
C ALA A 150 3.96 -0.12 10.22
N CYS A 151 3.05 -1.10 10.26
CA CYS A 151 1.64 -0.87 10.66
C CYS A 151 1.52 -0.19 12.04
N ILE A 152 2.43 -0.48 12.96
CA ILE A 152 2.40 0.05 14.34
C ILE A 152 2.58 1.57 14.34
N ILE A 153 3.32 2.11 13.36
CA ILE A 153 3.55 3.56 13.22
C ILE A 153 2.24 4.30 12.98
N TYR A 154 1.24 3.67 12.32
CA TYR A 154 -0.06 4.32 12.08
C TYR A 154 -0.87 4.57 13.36
N ILE A 155 -0.56 3.90 14.47
CA ILE A 155 -1.16 4.22 15.79
C ILE A 155 -0.81 5.67 16.18
N GLY A 156 0.34 6.18 15.73
CA GLY A 156 0.74 7.58 15.92
C GLY A 156 -0.26 8.58 15.35
N TYR A 157 -0.97 8.26 14.26
CA TYR A 157 -2.00 9.15 13.71
C TYR A 157 -3.22 9.29 14.62
N VAL A 158 -3.59 8.23 15.35
CA VAL A 158 -4.68 8.29 16.32
C VAL A 158 -4.31 9.25 17.46
N VAL A 159 -3.07 9.17 17.94
CA VAL A 159 -2.56 10.10 18.96
C VAL A 159 -2.52 11.52 18.41
N SER A 160 -2.01 11.70 17.19
CA SER A 160 -1.99 13.02 16.53
C SER A 160 -3.38 13.60 16.36
N GLY A 161 -4.38 12.79 16.05
CA GLY A 161 -5.77 13.23 15.89
C GLY A 161 -6.44 13.63 17.20
N ILE A 162 -6.00 13.09 18.34
CA ILE A 162 -6.46 13.52 19.67
C ILE A 162 -5.79 14.84 20.10
N MET A 163 -4.55 15.07 19.64
CA MET A 163 -3.76 16.26 19.99
C MET A 163 -4.03 17.49 19.11
N ALA A 164 -4.65 17.30 17.93
CA ALA A 164 -4.98 18.35 16.96
C ALA A 164 -6.31 19.04 17.28
#